data_AF-A0A011RQW9-F1
#
_entry.id   AF-A0A011RQW9-F1
#
_cell.length_a   1.000
_cell.length_b   1.000
_cell.length_c   1.000
_cell.angle_alpha   90.00
_cell.angle_beta   90.00
_cell.angle_gamma   90.00
#
_symmetry.space_group_name_H-M   'P 1'
#
loop_
_entity.id
_entity.type
_entity.pdbx_description
1 polymer ?
#
loop_
_entity_poly.entity_id
_entity_poly.type
_entity_poly.pdbx_seq_one_letter_code
_entity_poly.pdbx_strand_id
1 'polypeptide(L)'
;MNKFDEYQKHQRYKFGYYAMVLTIILNVINFVVVEIYGFQWAETPRIEPLMIILTVTVFFTVTLVYSGAYFAKRESVLVLGILFLLTGGVSIGTALLFPLFEDGQVTIWMSNFIVGLNFLAIPATYLVRMTVDKLRDANETKEA
;
A
#
# COMPACT_ATOMS: atom_id res chain seq x y z
N MET A 1 -14.36 25.85 3.62
CA MET A 1 -13.50 24.67 3.40
C MET A 1 -12.50 25.04 2.31
N ASN A 2 -11.21 24.72 2.46
CA ASN A 2 -10.22 25.12 1.45
C ASN A 2 -10.30 24.16 0.25
N LYS A 3 -10.18 24.65 -1.00
CA LYS A 3 -10.29 23.81 -2.23
C LYS A 3 -9.35 22.59 -2.20
N PHE A 4 -8.22 22.72 -1.52
CA PHE A 4 -7.27 21.64 -1.31
C PHE A 4 -7.84 20.50 -0.44
N ASP A 5 -8.57 20.82 0.62
CA ASP A 5 -9.14 19.82 1.52
C ASP A 5 -10.27 19.04 0.82
N GLU A 6 -11.02 19.72 -0.05
CA GLU A 6 -12.03 19.09 -0.92
C GLU A 6 -11.38 18.13 -1.92
N TYR A 7 -10.27 18.52 -2.55
CA TYR A 7 -9.51 17.64 -3.42
C TYR A 7 -9.00 16.40 -2.69
N GLN A 8 -8.37 16.55 -1.52
CA GLN A 8 -7.88 15.41 -0.74
C GLN A 8 -9.02 14.48 -0.32
N LYS A 9 -10.14 15.03 0.14
CA LYS A 9 -11.35 14.27 0.48
C LYS A 9 -11.88 13.49 -0.72
N HIS A 10 -11.95 14.13 -1.89
CA HIS A 10 -12.41 13.47 -3.11
C HIS A 10 -11.50 12.31 -3.53
N GLN A 11 -10.18 12.51 -3.51
CA GLN A 11 -9.22 11.45 -3.85
C GLN A 11 -9.29 10.28 -2.86
N ARG A 12 -9.40 10.54 -1.56
CA ARG A 12 -9.58 9.49 -0.54
C ARG A 12 -10.82 8.65 -0.79
N TYR A 13 -11.93 9.30 -1.14
CA TYR A 13 -13.17 8.59 -1.48
C TYR A 13 -13.03 7.77 -2.76
N LYS A 14 -12.49 8.37 -3.83
CA LYS A 14 -12.29 7.71 -5.12
C LYS A 14 -11.42 6.46 -5.01
N PHE A 15 -10.25 6.58 -4.37
CA PHE A 15 -9.34 5.44 -4.23
C PHE A 15 -9.81 4.46 -3.16
N GLY A 16 -10.56 4.91 -2.16
CA GLY A 16 -11.21 4.04 -1.18
C GLY A 16 -12.26 3.15 -1.86
N TYR A 17 -13.04 3.71 -2.77
CA TYR A 17 -13.97 2.95 -3.60
C TYR A 17 -13.26 1.93 -4.49
N TYR A 18 -12.16 2.32 -5.16
CA TYR A 18 -11.37 1.38 -5.98
C TYR A 18 -10.76 0.26 -5.15
N ALA A 19 -10.22 0.58 -3.96
CA ALA A 19 -9.70 -0.41 -3.03
C ALA A 19 -10.80 -1.38 -2.59
N MET A 20 -11.99 -0.87 -2.24
CA MET A 20 -13.13 -1.73 -1.88
C MET A 20 -13.53 -2.68 -3.00
N VAL A 21 -13.69 -2.17 -4.23
CA VAL A 21 -14.02 -2.99 -5.40
C VAL A 21 -12.93 -4.03 -5.67
N LEU A 22 -11.66 -3.64 -5.59
CA LEU A 22 -10.53 -4.53 -5.77
C LEU A 22 -10.50 -5.66 -4.72
N THR A 23 -10.77 -5.34 -3.45
CA THR A 23 -10.89 -6.34 -2.38
C THR A 23 -11.99 -7.34 -2.69
N ILE A 24 -13.17 -6.89 -3.15
CA ILE A 24 -14.28 -7.78 -3.51
C ILE A 24 -13.86 -8.70 -4.66
N ILE A 25 -13.30 -8.14 -5.73
CA ILE A 25 -12.87 -8.93 -6.90
C ILE A 25 -11.84 -9.98 -6.49
N LEU A 26 -10.82 -9.61 -5.72
CA LEU A 26 -9.77 -10.54 -5.29
C LEU A 26 -10.31 -11.62 -4.36
N ASN A 27 -11.24 -11.31 -3.45
CA ASN A 27 -11.86 -12.33 -2.60
C ASN A 27 -12.78 -13.28 -3.39
N VAL A 28 -13.48 -12.80 -4.41
CA VAL A 28 -14.25 -13.66 -5.32
C VAL A 28 -13.31 -14.61 -6.09
N ILE A 29 -12.18 -14.09 -6.59
CA ILE A 29 -11.15 -14.92 -7.23
C ILE A 29 -10.61 -15.95 -6.22
N ASN A 30 -10.31 -15.54 -4.99
CA ASN A 30 -9.83 -16.45 -3.95
C ASN A 30 -10.83 -17.56 -3.66
N PHE A 31 -12.11 -17.21 -3.49
CA PHE A 31 -13.18 -18.17 -3.30
C PHE A 31 -13.24 -19.19 -4.44
N VAL A 32 -13.15 -18.75 -5.69
CA VAL A 32 -13.09 -19.66 -6.85
C VAL A 32 -11.86 -20.58 -6.78
N VAL A 33 -10.67 -20.04 -6.49
CA VAL A 33 -9.43 -20.83 -6.42
C VAL A 33 -9.49 -21.88 -5.30
N VAL A 34 -10.00 -21.51 -4.14
CA VAL A 34 -9.99 -22.36 -2.95
C VAL A 34 -11.14 -23.36 -2.98
N GLU A 35 -12.37 -22.90 -3.22
CA GLU A 35 -13.57 -23.74 -3.08
C GLU A 35 -13.87 -24.53 -4.36
N ILE A 36 -13.58 -23.98 -5.54
CA ILE A 36 -13.86 -24.67 -6.81
C ILE A 36 -12.66 -25.50 -7.26
N TYR A 37 -11.44 -24.96 -7.17
CA TYR A 37 -10.23 -25.67 -7.59
C TYR A 37 -9.53 -26.43 -6.44
N GLY A 38 -9.95 -26.25 -5.19
CA GLY A 38 -9.37 -26.96 -4.04
C GLY A 38 -7.93 -26.53 -3.73
N PHE A 39 -7.49 -25.35 -4.19
CA PHE A 39 -6.10 -24.91 -4.07
C PHE A 39 -5.93 -23.90 -2.94
N GLN A 40 -5.44 -24.37 -1.79
CA GLN A 40 -5.06 -23.53 -0.66
C GLN A 40 -3.60 -23.04 -0.83
N TRP A 41 -3.42 -21.74 -0.98
CA TRP A 41 -2.10 -21.14 -1.27
C TRP A 41 -1.42 -20.51 -0.06
N ALA A 42 -2.16 -20.33 1.04
CA ALA A 42 -1.58 -19.96 2.34
C ALA A 42 -1.62 -21.13 3.33
N GLU A 43 -0.81 -21.05 4.39
CA GLU A 43 -0.71 -22.08 5.43
C GLU A 43 -2.06 -22.37 6.12
N THR A 44 -2.90 -21.34 6.25
CA THR A 44 -4.27 -21.49 6.78
C THR A 44 -5.27 -20.71 5.94
N PRO A 45 -6.55 -21.15 5.86
CA PRO A 45 -7.59 -20.46 5.11
C PRO A 45 -7.85 -19.00 5.54
N ARG A 46 -7.43 -18.63 6.76
CA ARG A 46 -7.60 -17.27 7.28
C ARG A 46 -6.52 -16.30 6.77
N ILE A 47 -5.36 -16.82 6.35
CA ILE A 47 -4.24 -15.99 5.88
C ILE A 47 -4.53 -15.46 4.48
N GLU A 48 -5.19 -16.23 3.62
CA GLU A 48 -5.49 -15.81 2.24
C GLU A 48 -6.30 -14.50 2.15
N PRO A 49 -7.46 -14.33 2.81
CA PRO A 49 -8.19 -13.06 2.79
C PRO A 49 -7.40 -11.93 3.46
N LEU A 50 -6.59 -12.23 4.49
CA LEU A 50 -5.71 -11.24 5.13
C LEU A 50 -4.67 -10.69 4.13
N MET A 51 -4.01 -11.59 3.39
CA MET A 51 -3.01 -11.24 2.40
C MET A 51 -3.59 -10.42 1.24
N ILE A 52 -4.82 -10.72 0.85
CA ILE A 52 -5.57 -9.89 -0.13
C ILE A 52 -5.80 -8.48 0.43
N ILE A 53 -6.31 -8.36 1.66
CA ILE A 53 -6.55 -7.06 2.30
C ILE A 53 -5.26 -6.25 2.41
N LEU A 54 -4.15 -6.88 2.79
CA LEU A 54 -2.85 -6.22 2.88
C LEU A 54 -2.36 -5.74 1.51
N THR A 55 -2.50 -6.56 0.47
CA THR A 55 -2.15 -6.20 -0.90
C THR A 55 -2.95 -4.99 -1.39
N VAL A 56 -4.26 -4.97 -1.15
CA VAL A 56 -5.12 -3.84 -1.50
C VAL A 56 -4.77 -2.59 -0.67
N THR A 57 -4.38 -2.77 0.59
CA THR A 57 -3.93 -1.68 1.45
C THR A 57 -2.66 -1.02 0.91
N VAL A 58 -1.73 -1.81 0.38
CA VAL A 58 -0.53 -1.29 -0.32
C VAL A 58 -0.93 -0.46 -1.53
N PHE A 59 -1.79 -1.01 -2.40
CA PHE A 59 -2.31 -0.29 -3.57
C PHE A 59 -2.95 1.05 -3.18
N PHE A 60 -3.83 1.04 -2.18
CA PHE A 60 -4.52 2.23 -1.70
C PHE A 60 -3.55 3.27 -1.15
N THR A 61 -2.62 2.84 -0.30
CA THR A 61 -1.62 3.70 0.33
C THR A 61 -0.73 4.37 -0.71
N VAL A 62 -0.14 3.60 -1.63
CA VAL A 62 0.71 4.12 -2.71
C VAL A 62 -0.06 5.14 -3.55
N THR A 63 -1.29 4.81 -3.94
CA THR A 63 -2.09 5.68 -4.79
C THR A 63 -2.43 7.00 -4.09
N LEU A 64 -2.76 6.98 -2.79
CA LEU A 64 -3.00 8.20 -2.02
C LEU A 64 -1.75 9.06 -1.84
N VAL A 65 -0.60 8.43 -1.61
CA VAL A 65 0.67 9.16 -1.46
C VAL A 65 1.01 9.84 -2.77
N TYR A 66 0.92 9.10 -3.88
CA TYR A 66 1.18 9.61 -5.22
C TYR A 66 0.20 10.72 -5.64
N SER A 67 -1.08 10.62 -5.27
CA SER A 67 -2.09 11.63 -5.57
C SER A 67 -2.02 12.86 -4.65
N GLY A 68 -1.16 12.83 -3.62
CA GLY A 68 -1.06 13.89 -2.61
C GLY A 68 -2.21 14.01 -1.64
N ALA A 69 -2.99 12.94 -1.51
CA ALA A 69 -4.13 12.88 -0.59
C ALA A 69 -3.82 12.12 0.70
N TYR A 70 -2.60 11.59 0.85
CA TYR A 70 -2.17 10.89 2.06
C TYR A 70 -1.92 11.87 3.22
N PHE A 71 -0.84 12.67 3.14
CA PHE A 71 -0.45 13.60 4.20
C PHE A 71 -1.38 14.83 4.29
N ALA A 72 -1.74 15.21 5.51
CA ALA A 72 -2.41 16.48 5.77
C ALA A 72 -1.41 17.64 5.72
N LYS A 73 -1.87 18.86 5.41
CA LYS A 73 -1.02 20.06 5.31
C LYS A 73 -0.21 20.40 6.55
N ARG A 74 -0.66 19.96 7.73
CA ARG A 74 -0.03 20.25 9.03
C ARG A 74 0.99 19.19 9.45
N GLU A 75 1.09 18.09 8.70
CA GLU A 75 1.96 16.99 9.04
C GLU A 75 3.37 17.23 8.51
N SER A 76 4.36 16.95 9.35
CA SER A 76 5.76 16.97 8.91
C SER A 76 6.06 15.68 8.15
N VAL A 77 6.09 15.78 6.81
CA VAL A 77 6.34 14.64 5.93
C VAL A 77 7.71 14.00 6.19
N LEU A 78 8.72 14.81 6.57
CA LEU A 78 10.05 14.29 6.89
C LEU A 78 10.02 13.43 8.16
N VAL A 79 9.38 13.92 9.23
CA VAL A 79 9.29 13.18 10.50
C VAL A 79 8.49 11.89 10.31
N LEU A 80 7.34 11.96 9.64
CA LEU A 80 6.53 10.78 9.34
C LEU A 80 7.26 9.82 8.40
N GLY A 81 8.01 10.32 7.42
CA GLY A 81 8.82 9.52 6.52
C GLY A 81 9.87 8.70 7.28
N ILE A 82 10.59 9.32 8.22
CA ILE A 82 11.55 8.61 9.07
C ILE A 82 10.85 7.55 9.93
N LEU A 83 9.71 7.90 10.53
CA LEU A 83 8.94 6.95 11.34
C LEU A 83 8.50 5.74 10.51
N PHE A 84 7.97 5.96 9.31
CA PHE A 84 7.59 4.87 8.40
C PHE A 84 8.79 4.04 7.93
N LEU A 85 9.95 4.65 7.69
CA LEU A 85 11.18 3.89 7.39
C LEU A 85 11.58 2.97 8.54
N LEU A 86 11.55 3.48 9.78
CA LEU A 86 11.89 2.68 10.97
C LEU A 86 10.87 1.56 11.20
N THR A 87 9.57 1.88 11.17
CA THR A 87 8.51 0.88 11.34
C THR A 87 8.59 -0.17 10.25
N GLY A 88 8.74 0.23 8.98
CA GLY A 88 8.88 -0.68 7.86
C GLY A 88 10.10 -1.59 7.99
N GLY A 89 11.25 -1.02 8.38
CA GLY A 89 12.48 -1.75 8.59
C GLY A 89 12.38 -2.76 9.74
N VAL A 90 11.78 -2.38 10.87
CA VAL A 90 11.53 -3.30 11.99
C VAL A 90 10.59 -4.43 11.58
N SER A 91 9.47 -4.12 10.91
CA SER A 91 8.51 -5.13 10.46
C SER A 91 9.10 -6.14 9.46
N ILE A 92 9.92 -5.68 8.51
CA ILE A 92 10.64 -6.58 7.60
C ILE A 92 11.68 -7.39 8.37
N GLY A 93 12.47 -6.73 9.23
CA GLY A 93 13.50 -7.36 10.03
C GLY A 93 12.95 -8.50 10.89
N THR A 94 11.81 -8.29 11.54
CA THR A 94 11.15 -9.34 12.34
C THR A 94 10.52 -10.43 11.47
N ALA A 95 9.93 -10.08 10.33
CA ALA A 95 9.36 -11.07 9.40
C ALA A 95 10.42 -12.03 8.85
N LEU A 96 11.62 -11.52 8.54
CA LEU A 96 12.73 -12.32 8.01
C LEU A 96 13.40 -13.24 9.03
N LEU A 97 13.03 -13.18 10.31
CA LEU A 97 13.46 -14.15 11.32
C LEU A 97 12.76 -15.51 11.18
N PHE A 98 11.69 -15.57 10.39
CA PHE A 98 10.84 -16.74 10.22
C PHE A 98 10.64 -17.04 8.72
N PRO A 99 10.32 -18.28 8.33
CA PRO A 99 10.06 -18.62 6.94
C PRO A 99 8.83 -17.86 6.44
N LEU A 100 9.00 -17.10 5.35
CA LEU A 100 7.88 -16.43 4.66
C LEU A 100 7.05 -17.42 3.82
N PHE A 101 7.67 -18.54 3.46
CA PHE A 101 7.06 -19.67 2.76
C PHE A 101 7.42 -20.96 3.46
N GLU A 102 6.45 -21.85 3.62
CA GLU A 102 6.63 -23.19 4.20
C GLU A 102 5.77 -24.16 3.39
N ASP A 103 6.35 -25.29 2.96
CA ASP A 103 5.69 -26.29 2.10
C ASP A 103 5.02 -25.72 0.82
N GLY A 104 5.62 -24.67 0.24
CA GLY A 104 5.10 -24.01 -0.95
C GLY A 104 3.90 -23.08 -0.69
N GLN A 105 3.51 -22.90 0.57
CA GLN A 105 2.43 -22.02 1.00
C GLN A 105 2.97 -20.75 1.66
N VAL A 106 2.18 -19.68 1.59
CA VAL A 106 2.48 -18.42 2.27
C VAL A 106 2.19 -18.54 3.76
N THR A 107 3.16 -18.21 4.60
CA THR A 107 2.99 -18.23 6.07
C THR A 107 2.43 -16.91 6.59
N ILE A 108 2.03 -16.89 7.87
CA ILE A 108 1.60 -15.65 8.53
C ILE A 108 2.69 -14.57 8.55
N TRP A 109 3.98 -14.95 8.53
CA TRP A 109 5.09 -13.99 8.59
C TRP A 109 5.21 -13.12 7.35
N MET A 110 4.70 -13.60 6.20
CA MET A 110 4.57 -12.80 5.00
C MET A 110 3.66 -11.57 5.22
N SER A 111 2.67 -11.67 6.11
CA SER A 111 1.82 -10.51 6.43
C SER A 111 2.63 -9.36 7.04
N ASN A 112 3.52 -9.67 8.00
CA ASN A 112 4.44 -8.69 8.60
C ASN A 112 5.42 -8.13 7.56
N PHE A 113 5.88 -8.97 6.63
CA PHE A 113 6.74 -8.53 5.53
C PHE A 113 6.02 -7.53 4.63
N ILE A 114 4.77 -7.80 4.22
CA ILE A 114 3.96 -6.88 3.40
C ILE A 114 3.63 -5.59 4.16
N VAL A 115 3.29 -5.68 5.45
CA VAL A 115 3.08 -4.49 6.30
C VAL A 115 4.35 -3.62 6.31
N GLY A 116 5.51 -4.25 6.46
CA GLY A 116 6.78 -3.54 6.42
C GLY A 116 7.03 -2.87 5.06
N LEU A 117 6.79 -3.58 3.96
CA LEU A 117 6.86 -3.02 2.61
C LEU A 117 5.89 -1.85 2.41
N ASN A 118 4.67 -1.93 2.93
CA ASN A 118 3.69 -0.84 2.87
C ASN A 118 4.23 0.44 3.52
N PHE A 119 4.83 0.29 4.71
CA PHE A 119 5.43 1.42 5.41
C PHE A 119 6.63 2.01 4.65
N LEU A 120 7.49 1.18 4.08
CA LEU A 120 8.60 1.66 3.23
C LEU A 120 8.11 2.29 1.93
N ALA A 121 6.98 1.83 1.38
CA ALA A 121 6.41 2.35 0.15
C ALA A 121 5.92 3.81 0.29
N ILE A 122 5.50 4.24 1.49
CA ILE A 122 5.04 5.62 1.72
C ILE A 122 6.15 6.65 1.42
N PRO A 123 7.30 6.67 2.13
CA PRO A 123 8.37 7.63 1.84
C PRO A 123 8.95 7.44 0.43
N ALA A 124 9.07 6.20 -0.06
CA ALA A 124 9.54 5.94 -1.42
C ALA A 124 8.63 6.58 -2.49
N THR A 125 7.32 6.36 -2.39
CA THR A 125 6.32 6.94 -3.31
C THR A 125 6.28 8.46 -3.21
N TYR A 126 6.43 9.00 -2.00
CA TYR A 126 6.48 10.45 -1.80
C TYR A 126 7.69 11.07 -2.52
N LEU A 127 8.87 10.44 -2.44
CA LEU A 127 10.07 10.90 -3.16
C LEU A 127 9.87 10.84 -4.67
N VAL A 128 9.29 9.74 -5.19
CA VAL A 128 8.96 9.61 -6.62
C VAL A 128 8.05 10.75 -7.06
N ARG A 129 6.96 11.01 -6.33
CA ARG A 129 6.04 12.09 -6.63
C ARG A 129 6.74 13.45 -6.65
N MET A 130 7.55 13.75 -5.63
CA MET A 130 8.29 15.00 -5.56
C MET A 130 9.22 15.19 -6.76
N THR A 131 9.89 14.13 -7.20
CA THR A 131 10.75 14.17 -8.39
C THR A 131 9.94 14.41 -9.66
N VAL A 132 8.81 13.72 -9.83
CA VAL A 132 7.92 13.89 -10.99
C VAL A 132 7.35 15.31 -11.05
N ASP A 133 6.87 15.84 -9.93
CA ASP A 133 6.34 17.21 -9.85
C ASP A 133 7.43 18.23 -10.23
N LYS A 134 8.66 18.09 -9.70
CA LYS A 134 9.79 18.96 -10.07
C LYS A 134 10.15 18.90 -11.56
N LEU A 135 10.10 17.71 -12.17
CA LEU A 135 10.39 17.54 -13.59
C LEU A 135 9.31 18.18 -14.47
N ARG A 136 8.03 18.08 -14.07
CA ARG A 136 6.92 18.73 -14.78
C ARG A 136 7.09 20.26 -14.75
N ASP A 137 7.32 20.83 -13.57
CA ASP A 137 7.46 22.28 -13.40
C ASP A 137 8.66 22.83 -14.20
N ALA A 138 9.76 22.07 -14.26
CA ALA A 138 10.93 22.43 -15.06
C ALA A 138 10.69 22.40 -16.58
N ASN A 139 9.78 21.54 -17.07
CA ASN A 139 9.40 21.48 -18.47
C ASN A 139 8.44 22.62 -18.84
N GLU A 140 7.46 22.91 -17.99
CA GLU A 140 6.52 24.02 -18.19
C GLU A 140 7.26 25.38 -18.23
N THR A 141 8.31 25.56 -17.42
CA THR A 141 9.14 26.77 -17.41
C THR A 141 10.01 26.91 -18.68
N LYS A 142 10.28 25.84 -19.42
CA LYS A 142 11.04 25.88 -20.68
C LYS A 142 10.18 26.20 -21.90
N GLU A 143 8.86 25.98 -21.79
CA GLU A 143 7.90 26.23 -22.86
C GLU A 143 7.24 27.63 -22.76
N ALA A 144 7.43 28.34 -21.64
CA ALA A 144 6.97 29.70 -21.38
C ALA A 144 8.05 30.75 -21.70
#